data_AF-A0A9D9CCM4-F1
#
_entry.id   AF-A0A9D9CCM4-F1
#
_cell.length_a   1.000
_cell.length_b   1.000
_cell.length_c   1.000
_cell.angle_alpha   90.00
_cell.angle_beta   90.00
_cell.angle_gamma   90.00
#
_symmetry.space_group_name_H-M   'P 1'
#
loop_
_entity.id
_entity.type
_entity.pdbx_description
1 polymer ?
#
loop_
_entity_poly.entity_id
_entity_poly.type
_entity_poly.pdbx_seq_one_letter_code
_entity_poly.pdbx_strand_id
1 'polypeptide(L)'
;MKALLSLILAFASLSLMAQDRPQGQRGPREGRPQWTVADRAERETARIHEAVNLTDKQIANVYKVVYVCAKQDSIQMAEMRAKRASGEAMNFDREAFRKQYEEKEAAKKEALNKIFTKEQSKKYEAWLEELARQRQQRGQGQRGPRQ
;
A
#
# COMPACT_ATOMS: atom_id res chain seq x y z
N MET A 1 -20.47 11.48 -23.98
CA MET A 1 -19.07 11.02 -23.79
C MET A 1 -18.14 12.20 -23.98
N LYS A 2 -17.79 12.90 -22.89
CA LYS A 2 -16.87 14.04 -22.91
C LYS A 2 -16.09 14.03 -21.58
N ALA A 3 -14.80 14.34 -21.68
CA ALA A 3 -13.78 14.37 -20.63
C ALA A 3 -13.19 13.02 -20.21
N LEU A 4 -12.44 12.39 -21.12
CA LEU A 4 -11.40 11.40 -20.81
C LEU A 4 -10.12 11.86 -21.52
N LEU A 5 -9.67 13.06 -21.17
CA LEU A 5 -8.47 13.68 -21.70
C LEU A 5 -7.90 14.52 -20.56
N SER A 6 -6.71 14.12 -20.10
CA SER A 6 -5.70 14.85 -19.31
C SER A 6 -5.22 14.06 -18.10
N LEU A 7 -4.40 13.03 -18.33
CA LEU A 7 -3.39 12.62 -17.34
C LEU A 7 -2.10 12.27 -18.08
N ILE A 8 -1.60 13.26 -18.82
CA ILE A 8 -0.30 13.22 -19.50
C ILE A 8 0.69 13.95 -18.58
N LEU A 9 1.76 13.22 -18.24
CA LEU A 9 3.05 13.66 -17.70
C LEU A 9 3.09 14.38 -16.32
N ALA A 10 3.49 13.61 -15.31
CA ALA A 10 4.36 14.08 -14.23
C ALA A 10 5.27 12.93 -13.74
N PHE A 11 6.06 12.35 -14.66
CA PHE A 11 7.08 11.34 -14.34
C PHE A 11 8.47 11.88 -14.65
N ALA A 12 8.93 12.81 -13.82
CA ALA A 12 10.34 13.10 -13.59
C ALA A 12 10.47 13.80 -12.24
N SER A 13 11.53 13.48 -11.49
CA SER A 13 11.94 14.05 -10.20
C SER A 13 11.18 13.65 -8.93
N LEU A 14 11.43 12.44 -8.42
CA LEU A 14 11.27 12.10 -6.99
C LEU A 14 12.50 11.33 -6.47
N SER A 15 13.69 11.84 -6.78
CA SER A 15 14.96 11.31 -6.27
C SER A 15 15.81 12.44 -5.69
N LEU A 16 15.33 13.13 -4.66
CA LEU A 16 16.15 14.03 -3.81
C LEU A 16 15.27 14.52 -2.66
N MET A 17 15.38 13.91 -1.49
CA MET A 17 15.17 14.51 -0.15
C MET A 17 15.36 13.39 0.90
N ALA A 18 16.55 12.76 0.87
CA ALA A 18 17.06 11.98 1.98
C ALA A 18 18.31 12.72 2.48
N GLN A 19 18.10 13.80 3.23
CA GLN A 19 19.15 14.53 3.92
C GLN A 19 18.77 14.64 5.40
N ASP A 20 19.52 13.87 6.19
CA ASP A 20 19.96 14.10 7.57
C ASP A 20 19.04 14.92 8.49
N ARG A 21 18.43 14.23 9.46
CA ARG A 21 18.00 14.87 10.72
C ARG A 21 18.63 14.14 11.91
N PRO A 22 19.22 14.89 12.86
CA PRO A 22 19.89 14.32 14.02
C PRO A 22 18.93 13.57 14.94
N GLN A 23 19.45 12.50 15.51
CA GLN A 23 18.77 11.51 16.33
C GLN A 23 18.57 12.07 17.75
N GLY A 24 17.36 12.56 18.08
CA GLY A 24 17.03 12.85 19.48
C GLY A 24 16.07 14.01 19.73
N GLN A 25 14.84 13.93 19.24
CA GLN A 25 13.66 14.61 19.82
C GLN A 25 12.40 14.12 19.08
N ARG A 26 11.64 13.21 19.70
CA ARG A 26 10.29 12.86 19.21
C ARG A 26 9.30 13.86 19.81
N GLY A 27 9.30 15.09 19.30
CA GLY A 27 8.16 15.99 19.43
C GLY A 27 6.94 15.45 18.68
N PRO A 28 5.74 16.02 18.88
CA PRO A 28 4.57 15.66 18.08
C PRO A 28 4.94 15.84 16.61
N ARG A 29 4.85 14.77 15.82
CA ARG A 29 5.14 14.81 14.39
C ARG A 29 4.07 15.69 13.72
N GLU A 30 4.34 16.97 13.61
CA GLU A 30 3.58 17.89 12.78
C GLU A 30 3.56 17.34 11.34
N GLY A 31 2.35 17.09 10.83
CA GLY A 31 2.02 17.23 9.41
C GLY A 31 2.75 16.32 8.42
N ARG A 32 2.79 14.99 8.63
CA ARG A 32 2.90 14.15 7.43
C ARG A 32 1.61 14.31 6.62
N PRO A 33 1.66 14.62 5.32
CA PRO A 33 0.47 14.70 4.48
C PRO A 33 -0.33 13.41 4.63
N GLN A 34 -1.59 13.54 5.02
CA GLN A 34 -2.51 12.41 5.02
C GLN A 34 -2.79 12.07 3.57
N TRP A 35 -2.15 11.02 3.06
CA TRP A 35 -2.39 10.55 1.70
C TRP A 35 -3.87 10.22 1.50
N THR A 36 -4.45 10.72 0.42
CA THR A 36 -5.83 10.43 0.08
C THR A 36 -5.98 8.95 -0.33
N VAL A 37 -7.22 8.50 -0.55
CA VAL A 37 -7.46 7.16 -1.13
C VAL A 37 -6.90 7.10 -2.56
N ALA A 38 -7.09 8.17 -3.33
CA ALA A 38 -6.60 8.26 -4.70
C ALA A 38 -5.08 8.18 -4.75
N ASP A 39 -4.36 8.99 -3.96
CA ASP A 39 -2.89 8.99 -3.99
C ASP A 39 -2.30 7.62 -3.64
N ARG A 40 -2.94 6.89 -2.71
CA ARG A 40 -2.51 5.52 -2.35
C ARG A 40 -2.73 4.55 -3.50
N ALA A 41 -3.91 4.62 -4.13
CA ALA A 41 -4.25 3.80 -5.27
C ALA A 41 -3.31 4.08 -6.47
N GLU A 42 -2.99 5.35 -6.74
CA GLU A 42 -2.06 5.75 -7.79
C GLU A 42 -0.66 5.18 -7.55
N ARG A 43 -0.14 5.35 -6.33
CA ARG A 43 1.20 4.84 -5.98
C ARG A 43 1.28 3.31 -6.00
N GLU A 44 0.24 2.61 -5.55
CA GLU A 44 0.21 1.15 -5.64
C GLU A 44 0.13 0.70 -7.09
N THR A 45 -0.72 1.34 -7.91
CA THR A 45 -0.80 1.06 -9.36
C THR A 45 0.54 1.28 -10.05
N ALA A 46 1.23 2.38 -9.75
CA ALA A 46 2.54 2.69 -10.33
C ALA A 46 3.58 1.61 -9.99
N ARG A 47 3.63 1.15 -8.74
CA ARG A 47 4.54 0.07 -8.33
C ARG A 47 4.23 -1.26 -9.00
N ILE A 48 2.94 -1.59 -9.16
CA ILE A 48 2.54 -2.79 -9.89
C ILE A 48 2.93 -2.65 -11.36
N HIS A 49 2.71 -1.49 -11.97
CA HIS A 49 3.15 -1.21 -13.34
C HIS A 49 4.67 -1.38 -13.51
N GLU A 50 5.48 -0.82 -12.62
CA GLU A 50 6.94 -1.00 -12.63
C GLU A 50 7.34 -2.48 -12.52
N ALA A 51 6.62 -3.27 -11.72
CA ALA A 51 6.93 -4.67 -11.49
C ALA A 51 6.57 -5.59 -12.68
N VAL A 52 5.48 -5.31 -13.40
CA VAL A 52 4.96 -6.24 -14.43
C VAL A 52 4.75 -5.63 -15.81
N ASN A 53 5.05 -4.34 -15.98
CA ASN A 53 4.88 -3.58 -17.21
C ASN A 53 3.45 -3.65 -17.76
N LEU A 54 2.53 -2.95 -17.09
CA LEU A 54 1.12 -2.91 -17.48
C LEU A 54 0.88 -2.04 -18.73
N THR A 55 -0.05 -2.45 -19.58
CA THR A 55 -0.60 -1.57 -20.64
C THR A 55 -1.55 -0.52 -20.06
N ASP A 56 -1.82 0.57 -20.79
CA ASP A 56 -2.73 1.65 -20.35
C ASP A 56 -4.12 1.13 -19.91
N LYS A 57 -4.68 0.18 -20.67
CA LYS A 57 -5.96 -0.45 -20.33
C LYS A 57 -5.86 -1.24 -19.02
N GLN A 58 -4.75 -1.93 -18.78
CA GLN A 58 -4.52 -2.66 -17.53
C GLN A 58 -4.27 -1.72 -16.37
N ILE A 59 -3.52 -0.62 -16.55
CA ILE A 59 -3.30 0.43 -15.54
C ILE A 59 -4.64 0.94 -15.01
N ALA A 60 -5.58 1.30 -15.90
CA ALA A 60 -6.90 1.78 -15.50
C ALA A 60 -7.71 0.74 -14.70
N ASN A 61 -7.60 -0.54 -15.05
CA ASN A 61 -8.30 -1.62 -14.34
C ASN A 61 -7.64 -1.96 -13.00
N VAL A 62 -6.32 -1.98 -12.94
CA VAL A 62 -5.56 -2.16 -11.69
C VAL A 62 -5.88 -1.03 -10.73
N TYR A 63 -5.87 0.22 -11.19
CA TYR A 63 -6.24 1.39 -10.40
C TYR A 63 -7.60 1.21 -9.72
N LYS A 64 -8.63 0.75 -10.45
CA LYS A 64 -9.96 0.49 -9.87
C LYS A 64 -9.91 -0.53 -8.74
N VAL A 65 -9.18 -1.64 -8.94
CA VAL A 65 -9.05 -2.69 -7.90
C VAL A 65 -8.36 -2.12 -6.67
N VAL A 66 -7.20 -1.49 -6.83
CA VAL A 66 -6.43 -0.97 -5.68
C VAL A 66 -7.12 0.21 -5.00
N TYR A 67 -7.90 1.02 -5.74
CA TYR A 67 -8.71 2.09 -5.17
C TYR A 67 -9.81 1.55 -4.25
N VAL A 68 -10.50 0.49 -4.65
CA VAL A 68 -11.51 -0.16 -3.80
C VAL A 68 -10.87 -0.69 -2.52
N CYS A 69 -9.72 -1.38 -2.63
CA CYS A 69 -8.98 -1.86 -1.46
C CYS A 69 -8.53 -0.72 -0.55
N ALA A 70 -7.92 0.34 -1.10
CA ALA A 70 -7.47 1.50 -0.34
C ALA A 70 -8.63 2.23 0.36
N LYS A 71 -9.81 2.28 -0.26
CA LYS A 71 -11.03 2.83 0.35
C LYS A 71 -11.47 1.99 1.55
N GLN A 72 -11.52 0.66 1.39
CA GLN A 72 -11.90 -0.26 2.48
C GLN A 72 -10.93 -0.15 3.66
N ASP A 73 -9.63 -0.11 3.40
CA ASP A 73 -8.63 0.04 4.46
C ASP A 73 -8.75 1.39 5.16
N SER A 74 -9.13 2.44 4.45
CA SER A 74 -9.35 3.77 5.05
C SER A 74 -10.52 3.79 6.01
N ILE A 75 -11.60 3.09 5.67
CA ILE A 75 -12.78 2.94 6.53
C ILE A 75 -12.38 2.16 7.78
N GLN A 76 -11.75 1.00 7.63
CA GLN A 76 -11.29 0.18 8.76
C GLN A 76 -10.34 0.97 9.68
N MET A 77 -9.41 1.74 9.13
CA MET A 77 -8.49 2.58 9.92
C MET A 77 -9.20 3.77 10.59
N ALA A 78 -10.27 4.32 9.99
CA ALA A 78 -11.09 5.34 10.64
C ALA A 78 -11.87 4.76 11.81
N GLU A 79 -12.50 3.60 11.64
CA GLU A 79 -13.20 2.88 12.70
C GLU A 79 -12.27 2.52 13.87
N MET A 80 -11.08 1.99 13.56
CA MET A 80 -10.08 1.71 14.60
C MET A 80 -9.62 2.98 15.33
N ARG A 81 -9.42 4.09 14.62
CA ARG A 81 -9.09 5.37 15.27
C ARG A 81 -10.21 5.88 16.16
N ALA A 82 -11.46 5.76 15.72
CA ALA A 82 -12.64 6.18 16.48
C ALA A 82 -12.78 5.36 17.78
N LYS A 83 -12.70 4.02 17.70
CA LYS A 83 -12.71 3.13 18.87
C LYS A 83 -11.58 3.42 19.86
N ARG A 84 -10.38 3.73 19.34
CA ARG A 84 -9.25 4.12 20.19
C ARG A 84 -9.49 5.47 20.89
N ALA A 85 -10.13 6.43 20.20
CA ALA A 85 -10.42 7.75 20.75
C ALA A 85 -11.55 7.72 21.79
N SER A 86 -12.51 6.81 21.69
CA SER A 86 -13.59 6.63 22.67
C SER A 86 -13.15 5.95 23.98
N GLY A 87 -11.90 5.48 24.06
CA GLY A 87 -11.40 4.74 25.22
C GLY A 87 -11.97 3.31 25.34
N GLU A 88 -12.67 2.83 24.31
CA GLU A 88 -13.18 1.47 24.26
C GLU A 88 -12.01 0.49 24.24
N ALA A 89 -12.00 -0.46 25.18
CA ALA A 89 -10.99 -1.51 25.21
C ALA A 89 -11.10 -2.32 23.90
N MET A 90 -10.11 -2.16 23.01
CA MET A 90 -10.00 -3.03 21.85
C MET A 90 -9.58 -4.42 22.34
N ASN A 91 -10.55 -5.33 22.45
CA ASN A 91 -10.27 -6.76 22.45
C ASN A 91 -9.73 -7.13 21.07
N PHE A 92 -8.42 -6.94 20.87
CA PHE A 92 -7.76 -7.21 19.61
C PHE A 92 -7.52 -8.71 19.47
N ASP A 93 -8.43 -9.38 18.76
CA ASP A 93 -8.20 -10.75 18.30
C ASP A 93 -7.18 -10.73 17.16
N ARG A 94 -5.95 -11.09 17.51
CA ARG A 94 -4.82 -11.11 16.59
C ARG A 94 -4.99 -12.16 15.49
N GLU A 95 -5.63 -13.29 15.77
CA GLU A 95 -5.81 -14.36 14.79
C GLU A 95 -6.89 -13.98 13.79
N ALA A 96 -8.03 -13.47 14.27
CA ALA A 96 -9.09 -12.98 13.40
C ALA A 96 -8.61 -11.83 12.50
N PHE A 97 -7.84 -10.89 13.06
CA PHE A 97 -7.25 -9.80 12.26
C PHE A 97 -6.27 -10.32 11.21
N ARG A 98 -5.41 -11.29 11.56
CA ARG A 98 -4.47 -11.91 10.61
C ARG A 98 -5.22 -12.58 9.46
N LYS A 99 -6.23 -13.39 9.80
CA LYS A 99 -7.05 -14.09 8.80
C LYS A 99 -7.76 -13.12 7.87
N GLN A 100 -8.38 -12.07 8.41
CA GLN A 100 -9.02 -11.03 7.60
C GLN A 100 -8.03 -10.36 6.63
N TYR A 101 -6.81 -10.08 7.09
CA TYR A 101 -5.77 -9.51 6.24
C TYR A 101 -5.34 -10.47 5.12
N GLU A 102 -5.12 -11.75 5.44
CA GLU A 102 -4.78 -12.79 4.46
C GLU A 102 -5.87 -12.95 3.40
N GLU A 103 -7.15 -12.98 3.80
CA GLU A 103 -8.30 -13.07 2.89
C GLU A 103 -8.39 -11.86 1.96
N LYS A 104 -8.18 -10.64 2.48
CA LYS A 104 -8.15 -9.41 1.67
C LYS A 104 -7.03 -9.43 0.64
N GLU A 105 -5.82 -9.81 1.05
CA GLU A 105 -4.68 -9.89 0.14
C GLU A 105 -4.87 -10.98 -0.91
N ALA A 106 -5.45 -12.12 -0.56
CA ALA A 106 -5.81 -13.17 -1.49
C ALA A 106 -6.85 -12.70 -2.52
N ALA A 107 -7.93 -12.04 -2.06
CA ALA A 107 -8.97 -11.50 -2.94
C ALA A 107 -8.41 -10.41 -3.89
N LYS A 108 -7.54 -9.53 -3.37
CA LYS A 108 -6.85 -8.52 -4.18
C LYS A 108 -5.97 -9.18 -5.24
N LYS A 109 -5.16 -10.18 -4.85
CA LYS A 109 -4.30 -10.94 -5.76
C LYS A 109 -5.13 -11.59 -6.87
N GLU A 110 -6.24 -12.24 -6.52
CA GLU A 110 -7.12 -12.88 -7.50
C GLU A 110 -7.70 -11.85 -8.49
N ALA A 111 -8.19 -10.71 -7.99
CA ALA A 111 -8.74 -9.65 -8.82
C ALA A 111 -7.69 -9.06 -9.80
N LEU A 112 -6.45 -8.87 -9.33
CA LEU A 112 -5.35 -8.39 -10.16
C LEU A 112 -4.93 -9.41 -11.22
N ASN A 113 -4.85 -10.69 -10.87
CA ASN A 113 -4.49 -11.76 -11.81
C ASN A 113 -5.50 -11.90 -12.95
N LYS A 114 -6.78 -11.53 -12.76
CA LYS A 114 -7.78 -11.48 -13.84
C LYS A 114 -7.51 -10.38 -14.88
N ILE A 115 -6.68 -9.39 -14.55
CA ILE A 115 -6.31 -8.26 -15.43
C ILE A 115 -5.01 -8.57 -16.20
N PHE A 116 -4.15 -9.40 -15.63
CA PHE A 116 -2.82 -9.70 -16.13
C PHE A 116 -2.82 -10.77 -17.21
N THR A 117 -1.80 -10.73 -18.07
CA THR A 117 -1.43 -11.91 -18.86
C THR A 117 -0.78 -12.96 -17.95
N LYS A 118 -0.68 -14.20 -18.43
CA LYS A 118 -0.02 -15.29 -17.70
C LYS A 118 1.43 -14.94 -17.31
N GLU A 119 2.15 -14.24 -18.19
CA GLU A 119 3.52 -13.81 -17.89
C GLU A 119 3.56 -12.72 -16.81
N GLN A 120 2.66 -11.73 -16.89
CA GLN A 120 2.55 -10.67 -15.90
C GLN A 120 2.15 -11.21 -14.52
N SER A 121 1.26 -12.21 -14.45
CA SER A 121 0.92 -12.88 -13.19
C SER A 121 2.13 -13.54 -12.54
N LYS A 122 3.00 -14.20 -13.31
CA LYS A 122 4.24 -14.79 -12.77
C LYS A 122 5.19 -13.72 -12.23
N LYS A 123 5.36 -12.61 -12.96
CA LYS A 123 6.19 -11.47 -12.49
C LYS A 123 5.60 -10.86 -11.23
N TYR A 124 4.28 -10.73 -11.16
CA TYR A 124 3.59 -10.23 -9.98
C TYR A 124 3.82 -11.11 -8.75
N GLU A 125 3.72 -12.43 -8.91
CA GLU A 125 3.97 -13.37 -7.80
C GLU A 125 5.41 -13.32 -7.31
N ALA A 126 6.39 -13.33 -8.21
CA ALA A 126 7.80 -13.19 -7.85
C ALA A 126 8.07 -11.85 -7.14
N TRP A 127 7.43 -10.77 -7.59
CA TRP A 127 7.52 -9.47 -6.93
C TRP A 127 6.92 -9.48 -5.51
N LEU A 128 5.78 -10.14 -5.30
CA LEU A 128 5.19 -10.29 -3.97
C LEU A 128 6.08 -11.10 -3.02
N GLU A 129 6.69 -12.19 -3.51
CA GLU A 129 7.66 -12.99 -2.75
C GLU A 129 8.88 -12.16 -2.35
N GLU A 130 9.40 -11.35 -3.27
CA GLU A 130 10.51 -10.44 -3.00
C GLU A 130 10.14 -9.42 -1.92
N LEU A 131 8.96 -8.81 -2.02
CA LEU A 131 8.46 -7.90 -0.99
C LEU A 131 8.32 -8.59 0.37
N ALA A 132 7.88 -9.85 0.41
CA ALA A 132 7.79 -10.62 1.64
C ALA A 132 9.18 -10.87 2.24
N ARG A 133 10.16 -11.26 1.42
CA ARG A 133 11.56 -11.46 1.83
C ARG A 133 12.18 -10.18 2.41
N GLN A 134 11.97 -9.04 1.75
CA GLN A 134 12.45 -7.75 2.25
C GLN A 134 11.84 -7.37 3.59
N ARG A 135 10.55 -7.66 3.81
CA ARG A 135 9.91 -7.42 5.12
C ARG A 135 10.52 -8.29 6.21
N GLN A 136 10.80 -9.56 5.92
CA GLN A 136 11.43 -10.48 6.88
C GLN A 136 12.85 -10.00 7.27
N GLN A 137 13.65 -9.56 6.30
CA GLN A 137 14.99 -9.03 6.55
C GLN A 137 14.96 -7.76 7.42
N ARG A 138 14.04 -6.83 7.14
CA ARG A 138 13.87 -5.60 7.93
C ARG A 138 13.34 -5.87 9.35
N GLY A 139 12.57 -6.94 9.55
CA GLY A 139 12.09 -7.35 10.86
C GLY A 139 13.16 -7.96 11.76
N GLN A 140 14.23 -8.54 11.17
CA GLN A 140 15.33 -9.16 11.91
C GLN A 140 16.43 -8.16 12.31
N GLY A 141 16.61 -7.05 11.57
CA GLY A 141 17.69 -6.07 11.81
C GLY A 141 17.42 -4.95 12.82
N GLN A 142 16.27 -4.93 13.51
CA GLN A 142 15.87 -3.82 14.41
C GLN A 142 15.47 -4.23 15.84
N ARG A 143 15.79 -5.45 16.26
CA ARG A 143 15.85 -5.81 17.69
C ARG A 143 17.29 -5.68 18.19
N GLY A 144 17.82 -4.45 18.23
CA GLY A 144 18.96 -4.16 19.10
C GLY A 144 18.55 -4.35 20.57
N PRO A 145 19.46 -4.75 21.46
CA PRO A 145 19.12 -4.99 22.86
C PRO A 145 18.52 -3.71 23.45
N ARG A 146 17.31 -3.81 24.00
CA ARG A 146 16.81 -2.81 24.93
C ARG A 146 17.69 -2.91 26.16
N GLN A 147 18.65 -1.99 26.30
CA GLN A 147 19.23 -1.66 27.60
C GLN A 147 18.28 -0.70 28.31
#